data_AF-A0A945NC24-F1
#
_entry.id   AF-A0A945NC24-F1
#
_cell.length_a   1.000
_cell.length_b   1.000
_cell.length_c   1.000
_cell.angle_alpha   90.00
_cell.angle_beta   90.00
_cell.angle_gamma   90.00
#
_symmetry.space_group_name_H-M   'P 1'
#
loop_
_entity.id
_entity.type
_entity.pdbx_description
1 polymer ?
#
loop_
_entity_poly.entity_id
_entity_poly.type
_entity_poly.pdbx_seq_one_letter_code
_entity_poly.pdbx_strand_id
1 'polypeptide(L)'
;MGARDRLGRPLRGEAISAHSFPQVPERTSLSGEQAWSEISDYLAQGLPFHVHEVAEQRWRCAPPNEKDFWRACAQMGAALTHDARGNPVGAQRLSSRAQETLDAALSPEPHIDPVALKSFFSAIIES
;
A
#
# COMPACT_ATOMS: atom_id res chain seq x y z
N MET A 1 -16.74 13.39 -3.51
CA MET A 1 -15.65 12.68 -2.79
C MET A 1 -14.94 13.72 -1.94
N GLY A 2 -14.86 13.55 -0.61
CA GLY A 2 -14.25 14.54 0.29
C GLY A 2 -12.73 14.50 0.25
N ALA A 3 -12.05 15.63 0.51
CA ALA A 3 -10.59 15.71 0.57
C ALA A 3 -10.03 14.89 1.75
N ARG A 4 -8.79 14.39 1.60
CA ARG A 4 -8.08 13.64 2.65
C ARG A 4 -6.71 14.26 2.91
N ASP A 5 -6.22 14.10 4.14
CA ASP A 5 -4.83 14.41 4.48
C ASP A 5 -3.85 13.40 3.87
N ARG A 6 -2.54 13.63 4.06
CA ARG A 6 -1.46 12.78 3.56
C ARG A 6 -1.52 11.32 4.03
N LEU A 7 -2.25 11.04 5.12
CA LEU A 7 -2.41 9.71 5.70
C LEU A 7 -3.80 9.13 5.42
N GLY A 8 -4.60 9.75 4.56
CA GLY A 8 -5.93 9.27 4.18
C GLY A 8 -7.05 9.58 5.18
N ARG A 9 -6.83 10.44 6.19
CA ARG A 9 -7.91 10.86 7.09
C ARG A 9 -8.81 11.87 6.38
N PRO A 10 -10.15 11.75 6.45
CA PRO A 10 -11.05 12.72 5.84
C PRO A 10 -10.88 14.12 6.45
N LEU A 11 -10.71 15.13 5.61
CA LEU A 11 -10.77 16.53 6.03
C LEU A 11 -12.25 16.93 6.13
N ARG A 12 -12.73 17.22 7.35
CA ARG A 12 -14.13 17.63 7.58
C ARG A 12 -14.25 19.15 7.51
N GLY A 13 -14.93 19.66 6.49
CA GLY A 13 -15.31 21.08 6.40
C GLY A 13 -14.19 22.02 5.92
N GLU A 14 -13.00 21.50 5.62
CA GLU A 14 -11.92 22.27 5.01
C GLU A 14 -12.10 22.30 3.49
N ALA A 15 -11.97 23.48 2.88
CA ALA A 15 -11.85 23.60 1.43
C ALA A 15 -10.59 22.84 0.97
N ILE A 16 -10.60 22.34 -0.26
CA ILE A 16 -9.40 21.78 -0.91
C ILE A 16 -8.25 22.78 -0.71
N SER A 17 -7.19 22.34 -0.03
CA SER A 17 -6.06 23.17 0.37
C SER A 17 -4.74 22.51 -0.04
N ALA A 18 -3.61 23.20 0.17
CA ALA A 18 -2.28 22.63 -0.04
C ALA A 18 -1.99 21.39 0.85
N HIS A 19 -2.82 21.13 1.86
CA HIS A 19 -2.74 19.95 2.73
C HIS A 19 -3.68 18.82 2.30
N SER A 20 -4.48 19.04 1.26
CA SER A 20 -5.30 18.00 0.63
C SER A 20 -4.45 17.21 -0.35
N PHE A 21 -4.39 15.89 -0.19
CA PHE A 21 -3.68 15.02 -1.12
C PHE A 21 -4.67 14.40 -2.11
N PRO A 22 -4.32 14.34 -3.42
CA PRO A 22 -5.18 13.72 -4.42
C PRO A 22 -5.43 12.27 -4.06
N GLN A 23 -6.67 11.80 -4.24
CA GLN A 23 -7.02 10.40 -4.00
C GLN A 23 -6.50 9.52 -5.14
N VAL A 24 -6.18 8.26 -4.83
CA VAL A 24 -5.89 7.27 -5.87
C VAL A 24 -7.15 7.13 -6.75
N PRO A 25 -7.06 7.34 -8.08
CA PRO A 25 -8.21 7.18 -8.97
C PRO A 25 -8.75 5.76 -8.88
N GLU A 26 -10.07 5.59 -8.79
CA GLU A 26 -10.69 4.26 -8.85
C GLU A 26 -10.56 3.70 -10.26
N ARG A 27 -10.01 2.49 -10.38
CA ARG A 27 -9.75 1.83 -11.66
C ARG A 27 -10.30 0.41 -11.67
N THR A 28 -10.93 0.03 -12.78
CA THR A 28 -11.42 -1.34 -13.01
C THR A 28 -10.34 -2.28 -13.52
N SER A 29 -9.23 -1.74 -14.04
CA SER A 29 -8.06 -2.48 -14.50
C SER A 29 -6.78 -1.73 -14.15
N LEU A 30 -5.76 -2.46 -13.73
CA LEU A 30 -4.45 -1.95 -13.37
C LEU A 30 -3.44 -3.09 -13.55
N SER A 31 -2.38 -2.87 -14.32
CA SER A 31 -1.35 -3.90 -14.50
C SER A 31 -0.47 -4.02 -13.25
N GLY A 32 0.26 -5.13 -13.10
CA GLY A 32 1.22 -5.30 -12.00
C GLY A 32 2.33 -4.26 -12.04
N GLU A 33 2.85 -3.98 -13.23
CA GLU A 33 3.92 -2.99 -13.44
C GLU A 33 3.47 -1.57 -13.06
N GLN A 34 2.27 -1.16 -13.52
CA GLN A 34 1.69 0.13 -13.16
C GLN A 34 1.46 0.25 -11.65
N ALA A 35 0.87 -0.80 -11.05
CA ALA A 35 0.62 -0.82 -9.61
C ALA A 35 1.92 -0.71 -8.82
N TRP A 36 2.97 -1.45 -9.21
CA TRP A 36 4.24 -1.44 -8.50
C TRP A 36 5.00 -0.11 -8.67
N SER A 37 4.96 0.49 -9.86
CA SER A 37 5.52 1.83 -10.11
C SER A 37 4.86 2.86 -9.19
N GLU A 38 3.53 2.88 -9.14
CA GLU A 38 2.80 3.82 -8.28
C GLU A 38 3.04 3.56 -6.78
N ILE A 39 3.09 2.30 -6.35
CA ILE A 39 3.45 1.93 -4.98
C ILE A 39 4.81 2.51 -4.62
N SER A 40 5.80 2.36 -5.50
CA SER A 40 7.16 2.87 -5.30
C SER A 40 7.17 4.39 -5.20
N ASP A 41 6.46 5.09 -6.09
CA ASP A 41 6.36 6.54 -6.11
C ASP A 41 5.66 7.10 -4.86
N TYR A 42 4.56 6.47 -4.43
CA TYR A 42 3.83 6.89 -3.22
C TYR A 42 4.63 6.59 -1.95
N LEU A 43 5.37 5.49 -1.91
CA LEU A 43 6.26 5.17 -0.80
C LEU A 43 7.36 6.24 -0.68
N ALA A 44 8.00 6.62 -1.79
CA ALA A 44 9.01 7.68 -1.82
C ALA A 44 8.47 9.05 -1.38
N GLN A 45 7.18 9.31 -1.60
CA GLN A 45 6.49 10.53 -1.16
C GLN A 45 5.97 10.48 0.29
N GLY A 46 6.13 9.35 0.99
CA GLY A 46 5.61 9.20 2.36
C GLY A 46 4.08 9.15 2.43
N LEU A 47 3.45 8.55 1.42
CA LEU A 47 2.00 8.39 1.26
C LEU A 47 1.58 6.91 1.42
N PRO A 48 1.73 6.32 2.62
CA PRO A 48 1.50 4.88 2.82
C PRO A 48 0.04 4.46 2.63
N PHE A 49 -0.91 5.38 2.78
CA PHE A 49 -2.32 5.07 2.54
C PHE A 49 -2.61 4.91 1.03
N HIS A 50 -1.96 5.69 0.18
CA HIS A 50 -2.04 5.52 -1.28
C HIS A 50 -1.42 4.19 -1.71
N VAL A 51 -0.31 3.77 -1.09
CA VAL A 51 0.27 2.44 -1.30
C VAL A 51 -0.76 1.34 -1.04
N HIS A 52 -1.50 1.44 0.09
CA HIS A 52 -2.59 0.53 0.39
C HIS A 52 -3.68 0.53 -0.68
N GLU A 53 -4.15 1.72 -1.09
CA GLU A 53 -5.24 1.85 -2.07
C GLU A 53 -4.86 1.29 -3.44
N VAL A 54 -3.66 1.58 -3.95
CA VAL A 54 -3.18 1.04 -5.24
C VAL A 54 -3.07 -0.48 -5.21
N ALA A 55 -2.48 -1.03 -4.14
CA ALA A 55 -2.34 -2.48 -3.99
C ALA A 55 -3.71 -3.18 -3.88
N GLU A 56 -4.67 -2.57 -3.18
CA GLU A 56 -6.03 -3.12 -3.09
C GLU A 56 -6.75 -3.10 -4.45
N GLN A 57 -6.65 -2.00 -5.21
CA GLN A 57 -7.22 -1.94 -6.56
C GLN A 57 -6.62 -3.02 -7.47
N ARG A 58 -5.31 -3.18 -7.43
CA ARG A 58 -4.61 -4.24 -8.18
C ARG A 58 -5.07 -5.63 -7.74
N TRP A 59 -5.21 -5.88 -6.44
CA TRP A 59 -5.71 -7.14 -5.90
C TRP A 59 -7.11 -7.51 -6.42
N ARG A 60 -8.02 -6.53 -6.51
CA ARG A 60 -9.40 -6.74 -6.98
C ARG A 60 -9.44 -7.25 -8.42
N CYS A 61 -8.60 -6.71 -9.30
CA CYS A 61 -8.54 -7.08 -10.71
C CYS A 61 -7.46 -8.13 -11.05
N ALA A 62 -6.73 -8.64 -10.06
CA ALA A 62 -5.65 -9.60 -10.29
C ALA A 62 -6.11 -11.01 -10.66
N PRO A 63 -5.35 -11.72 -11.53
CA PRO A 63 -5.54 -13.13 -11.74
C PRO A 63 -5.30 -13.91 -10.43
N PRO A 64 -5.92 -15.09 -10.26
CA PRO A 64 -5.92 -15.81 -8.98
C PRO A 64 -4.53 -16.08 -8.38
N ASN A 65 -3.54 -16.37 -9.21
CA ASN A 65 -2.17 -16.68 -8.81
C ASN A 65 -1.41 -15.49 -8.19
N GLU A 66 -1.86 -14.26 -8.42
CA GLU A 66 -1.22 -13.02 -7.94
C GLU A 66 -2.00 -12.35 -6.81
N LYS A 67 -3.24 -12.80 -6.53
CA LYS A 67 -4.10 -12.13 -5.55
C LYS A 67 -3.48 -12.07 -4.16
N ASP A 68 -2.86 -13.15 -3.70
CA ASP A 68 -2.27 -13.17 -2.37
C ASP A 68 -1.06 -12.22 -2.26
N PHE A 69 -0.26 -12.10 -3.33
CA PHE A 69 0.83 -11.13 -3.41
C PHE A 69 0.32 -9.68 -3.27
N TRP A 70 -0.69 -9.29 -4.06
CA TRP A 70 -1.25 -7.94 -3.99
C TRP A 70 -1.98 -7.68 -2.68
N ARG A 71 -2.60 -8.70 -2.08
CA ARG A 71 -3.18 -8.63 -0.73
C ARG A 71 -2.10 -8.36 0.32
N ALA A 72 -0.96 -9.03 0.26
CA ALA A 72 0.17 -8.78 1.16
C ALA A 72 0.67 -7.33 1.02
N CYS A 73 0.77 -6.82 -0.22
CA CYS A 73 1.16 -5.43 -0.46
C CYS A 73 0.16 -4.43 0.16
N ALA A 74 -1.14 -4.67 0.00
CA ALA A 74 -2.18 -3.83 0.60
C ALA A 74 -2.12 -3.85 2.13
N GLN A 75 -1.84 -5.00 2.74
CA GLN A 75 -1.66 -5.13 4.20
C GLN A 75 -0.41 -4.39 4.68
N MET A 76 0.70 -4.44 3.94
CA MET A 76 1.91 -3.68 4.25
C MET A 76 1.68 -2.17 4.15
N GLY A 77 0.97 -1.69 3.12
CA GLY A 77 0.55 -0.27 3.04
C GLY A 77 -0.30 0.17 4.24
N ALA A 78 -1.19 -0.70 4.71
CA ALA A 78 -1.98 -0.44 5.92
C ALA A 78 -1.09 -0.43 7.19
N ALA A 79 -0.11 -1.33 7.30
CA ALA A 79 0.87 -1.35 8.39
C ALA A 79 1.67 -0.04 8.46
N LEU A 80 2.22 0.40 7.33
CA LEU A 80 2.95 1.67 7.20
C LEU A 80 2.05 2.87 7.54
N THR A 81 0.77 2.82 7.19
CA THR A 81 -0.19 3.87 7.55
C THR A 81 -0.44 3.91 9.06
N HIS A 82 -0.53 2.76 9.72
CA HIS A 82 -0.67 2.67 11.18
C HIS A 82 0.55 3.24 11.88
N ASP A 83 1.75 2.89 11.42
CA ASP A 83 3.01 3.39 11.96
C ASP A 83 3.11 4.91 11.83
N ALA A 84 2.87 5.44 10.63
CA ALA A 84 2.87 6.88 10.36
C ALA A 84 1.80 7.66 11.14
N ARG A 85 0.77 6.97 11.67
CA ARG A 85 -0.27 7.54 12.54
C ARG A 85 0.05 7.40 14.04
N GLY A 86 1.21 6.85 14.41
CA GLY A 86 1.63 6.65 15.80
C GLY A 86 1.02 5.42 16.46
N ASN A 87 0.66 4.38 15.70
CA ASN A 87 0.13 3.12 16.21
C ASN A 87 1.08 1.94 15.90
N PRO A 88 2.20 1.81 16.64
CA PRO A 88 3.22 0.79 16.37
C PRO A 88 2.71 -0.64 16.59
N VAL A 89 1.84 -0.86 17.58
CA VAL A 89 1.24 -2.18 17.84
C VAL A 89 0.37 -2.63 16.66
N GLY A 90 -0.43 -1.71 16.11
CA GLY A 90 -1.23 -1.97 14.91
C GLY A 90 -0.36 -2.21 13.68
N ALA A 91 0.71 -1.44 13.52
CA ALA A 91 1.66 -1.59 12.43
C ALA A 91 2.34 -2.97 12.44
N GLN A 92 2.89 -3.37 13.59
CA GLN A 92 3.54 -4.68 13.75
C GLN A 92 2.59 -5.84 13.44
N ARG A 93 1.36 -5.80 13.99
CA ARG A 93 0.36 -6.85 13.75
C ARG A 93 0.01 -6.98 12.27
N LEU A 94 -0.16 -5.86 11.56
CA LEU A 94 -0.47 -5.86 10.13
C LEU A 94 0.73 -6.29 9.29
N SER A 95 1.95 -5.90 9.69
CA SER A 95 3.19 -6.31 9.03
C SER A 95 3.42 -7.82 9.12
N SER A 96 3.22 -8.43 10.31
CA SER A 96 3.29 -9.89 10.47
C SER A 96 2.29 -10.61 9.57
N ARG A 97 1.06 -10.11 9.52
CA ARG A 97 0.02 -10.68 8.65
C ARG A 97 0.35 -10.53 7.16
N ALA A 98 0.97 -9.41 6.77
CA ALA A 98 1.46 -9.20 5.41
C ALA A 98 2.52 -10.22 5.05
N GLN A 99 3.46 -10.51 5.96
CA GLN A 99 4.48 -11.53 5.74
C GLN A 99 3.88 -12.94 5.64
N GLU A 100 2.98 -13.33 6.55
CA GLU A 100 2.26 -14.61 6.47
C GLU A 100 1.50 -14.77 5.14
N THR A 101 0.89 -13.67 4.66
CA THR A 101 0.19 -13.65 3.38
C THR A 101 1.15 -13.77 2.20
N LEU A 102 2.32 -13.12 2.27
CA LEU A 102 3.36 -13.19 1.25
C LEU A 102 3.98 -14.60 1.17
N ASP A 103 4.26 -15.22 2.32
CA ASP A 103 4.83 -16.56 2.40
C ASP A 103 3.91 -17.63 1.80
N ALA A 104 2.59 -17.40 1.85
CA ALA A 104 1.59 -18.25 1.22
C ALA A 104 1.37 -17.96 -0.28
N ALA A 105 1.95 -16.89 -0.83
CA ALA A 105 1.75 -16.50 -2.22
C ALA A 105 2.57 -17.40 -3.18
N LEU A 106 2.00 -17.71 -4.34
CA LEU A 106 2.56 -18.69 -5.28
C LEU A 106 3.84 -18.21 -6.00
N SER A 107 4.02 -16.89 -6.18
CA SER A 107 5.28 -16.21 -6.50
C SER A 107 5.03 -14.71 -6.66
N PRO A 108 6.03 -13.84 -6.39
CA PRO A 108 5.96 -12.44 -6.77
C PRO A 108 6.00 -12.27 -8.30
N GLU A 109 5.51 -11.13 -8.76
CA GLU A 109 5.56 -10.76 -10.18
C GLU A 109 7.02 -10.67 -10.69
N PRO A 110 7.38 -11.29 -11.82
CA PRO A 110 8.77 -11.47 -12.25
C PRO A 110 9.50 -10.17 -12.62
N HIS A 111 8.78 -9.06 -12.78
CA HIS A 111 9.33 -7.76 -13.14
C HIS A 111 9.65 -6.87 -11.93
N ILE A 112 9.30 -7.31 -10.71
CA ILE A 112 9.59 -6.55 -9.49
C ILE A 112 11.01 -6.85 -9.04
N ASP A 113 11.82 -5.80 -8.82
CA ASP A 113 13.17 -5.94 -8.26
C ASP A 113 13.12 -6.62 -6.88
N PRO A 114 13.78 -7.79 -6.70
CA PRO A 114 13.82 -8.50 -5.43
C PRO A 114 14.34 -7.67 -4.25
N VAL A 115 15.26 -6.72 -4.51
CA VAL A 115 15.79 -5.84 -3.46
C VAL A 115 14.71 -4.86 -2.99
N ALA A 116 14.04 -4.19 -3.93
CA ALA A 116 12.94 -3.29 -3.62
C ALA A 116 11.80 -4.02 -2.89
N LEU A 117 11.48 -5.25 -3.33
CA LEU A 117 10.47 -6.08 -2.69
C LEU A 117 10.83 -6.41 -1.24
N LYS A 118 12.07 -6.84 -0.99
CA LYS A 118 12.55 -7.15 0.35
C LYS A 118 12.51 -5.92 1.25
N SER A 119 12.99 -4.77 0.77
CA SER A 119 12.96 -3.51 1.51
C SER A 119 11.53 -3.10 1.87
N PHE A 120 10.60 -3.21 0.92
CA PHE A 120 9.19 -2.90 1.17
C PHE A 120 8.58 -3.76 2.29
N PHE A 121 8.82 -5.07 2.28
CA PHE A 121 8.27 -5.98 3.29
C PHE A 121 8.99 -5.97 4.64
N SER A 122 10.19 -5.39 4.72
CA SER A 122 10.98 -5.30 5.95
C SER A 122 10.86 -3.94 6.66
N ALA A 123 10.15 -2.96 6.06
CA ALA A 123 10.13 -1.57 6.49
C ALA A 123 9.71 -1.32 7.96
N ILE A 124 8.82 -2.16 8.51
CA ILE A 124 8.37 -2.07 9.92
C ILE A 124 9.24 -2.89 10.86
N ILE A 125 9.91 -3.94 10.37
CA ILE A 125 10.71 -4.85 11.21
C ILE A 125 12.04 -4.18 11.63
N GLU A 126 12.52 -3.23 10.83
CA GLU A 126 13.79 -2.52 11.06
C GLU A 126 13.65 -1.18 11.81
N SER A 127 12.45 -0.82 12.30
CA SER A 127 12.15 0.47 12.96
C SER A 127 12.20 0.42 14.49
#